data_AF-A0A1G3M647-F1
#
_entry.id   AF-A0A1G3M647-F1
#
_cell.length_a   1.000
_cell.length_b   1.000
_cell.length_c   1.000
_cell.angle_alpha   90.00
_cell.angle_beta   90.00
_cell.angle_gamma   90.00
#
_symmetry.space_group_name_H-M   'P 1'
#
loop_
_entity.id
_entity.type
_entity.pdbx_description
1 polymer ?
#
loop_
_entity_poly.entity_id
_entity_poly.type
_entity_poly.pdbx_seq_one_letter_code
_entity_poly.pdbx_strand_id
1 'polypeptide(L)'
;MRKYPRILFFVAASMPTQDDFEAAEQLGPNVAFRNAAMISNEGSLEKCEGVAGLVPQRYADAYPTAEDAIADFETERKARLLKPQGDEAAQPKATPAPTPAKPATAPATPKPAAKPAVAWQPNGPTGQ
;
A
#
# COMPACT_ATOMS: atom_id res chain seq x y z
N MET A 1 10.10 -1.76 -9.91
CA MET A 1 9.13 -1.20 -10.87
C MET A 1 8.34 -0.13 -10.15
N ARG A 2 8.02 1.01 -10.79
CA ARG A 2 7.15 2.01 -10.18
C ARG A 2 5.76 1.38 -9.99
N LYS A 3 5.14 1.60 -8.84
CA LYS A 3 3.79 1.09 -8.55
C LYS A 3 2.78 1.89 -9.37
N TYR A 4 1.61 1.30 -9.64
CA TYR A 4 0.51 2.02 -10.28
C TYR A 4 0.14 3.28 -9.47
N PRO A 5 -0.13 4.43 -10.10
CA PRO A 5 -0.40 5.68 -9.40
C PRO A 5 -1.52 5.52 -8.39
N ARG A 6 -1.37 6.11 -7.20
CA ARG A 6 -2.44 6.19 -6.22
C ARG A 6 -3.38 7.31 -6.62
N ILE A 7 -4.62 6.97 -6.94
CA ILE A 7 -5.64 7.93 -7.34
C ILE A 7 -6.61 8.15 -6.18
N LEU A 8 -6.93 9.41 -5.87
CA LEU A 8 -8.04 9.74 -4.99
C LEU A 8 -9.27 10.08 -5.83
N PHE A 9 -10.33 9.28 -5.66
CA PHE A 9 -11.61 9.51 -6.30
C PHE A 9 -12.57 10.15 -5.30
N PHE A 10 -12.99 11.37 -5.58
CA PHE A 10 -13.83 12.14 -4.67
C PHE A 10 -15.32 11.96 -5.01
N VAL A 11 -16.12 11.60 -4.01
CA VAL A 11 -17.57 11.39 -4.11
C VAL A 11 -18.33 12.32 -3.17
N ALA A 12 -19.60 12.59 -3.47
CA ALA A 12 -20.44 13.47 -2.63
C ALA A 12 -20.97 12.75 -1.38
N ALA A 13 -21.23 11.44 -1.50
CA ALA A 13 -21.90 10.66 -0.47
C ALA A 13 -20.90 9.91 0.43
N SER A 14 -21.38 9.41 1.57
CA SER A 14 -20.59 8.57 2.48
C SER A 14 -20.18 7.23 1.86
N MET A 15 -20.90 6.76 0.84
CA MET A 15 -20.58 5.58 0.06
C MET A 15 -20.57 5.93 -1.42
N PRO A 16 -19.60 5.43 -2.20
CA PRO A 16 -19.62 5.57 -3.66
C PRO A 16 -20.87 4.90 -4.26
N THR A 17 -21.39 5.50 -5.32
CA THR A 17 -22.46 4.93 -6.15
C THR A 17 -21.91 3.88 -7.11
N GLN A 18 -22.78 3.13 -7.79
CA GLN A 18 -22.34 2.18 -8.81
C GLN A 18 -21.58 2.89 -9.95
N ASP A 19 -22.09 4.03 -10.43
CA ASP A 19 -21.41 4.83 -11.46
C ASP A 19 -20.01 5.29 -10.99
N ASP A 20 -19.85 5.63 -9.70
CA ASP A 20 -18.53 5.99 -9.14
C ASP A 20 -17.56 4.80 -9.16
N PHE A 21 -18.05 3.58 -8.90
CA PHE A 21 -17.24 2.38 -8.99
C PHE A 21 -16.82 2.09 -10.43
N GLU A 22 -17.75 2.16 -11.37
CA GLU A 22 -17.46 1.94 -12.80
C GLU A 22 -16.47 2.98 -13.34
N ALA A 23 -16.58 4.24 -12.92
CA ALA A 23 -15.62 5.28 -13.25
C ALA A 23 -14.24 5.02 -12.62
N ALA A 24 -14.20 4.61 -11.34
CA ALA A 24 -12.95 4.28 -10.66
C ALA A 24 -12.26 3.04 -11.27
N GLU A 25 -13.00 2.03 -11.71
CA GLU A 25 -12.44 0.84 -12.36
C GLU A 25 -11.65 1.19 -13.63
N GLN A 26 -12.08 2.22 -14.37
CA GLN A 26 -11.37 2.70 -15.56
C GLN A 26 -10.04 3.38 -15.22
N LEU A 27 -9.90 3.92 -14.00
CA LEU A 27 -8.68 4.58 -13.53
C LEU A 27 -7.64 3.59 -12.98
N GLY A 28 -7.98 2.30 -12.88
CA GLY A 28 -7.04 1.23 -12.57
C GLY A 28 -7.10 0.74 -11.11
N PRO A 29 -6.12 -0.11 -10.71
CA PRO A 29 -6.25 -0.94 -9.50
C PRO A 29 -5.95 -0.22 -8.18
N ASN A 30 -5.51 1.04 -8.19
CA ASN A 30 -5.03 1.76 -7.00
C ASN A 30 -5.80 3.06 -6.77
N VAL A 31 -7.12 2.94 -6.73
CA VAL A 31 -8.05 4.04 -6.45
C VAL A 31 -8.53 3.96 -5.00
N ALA A 32 -8.54 5.10 -4.31
CA ALA A 32 -9.12 5.25 -2.98
C ALA A 32 -10.23 6.30 -3.01
N PHE A 33 -11.40 5.93 -2.47
CA PHE A 33 -12.54 6.82 -2.40
C PHE A 33 -12.44 7.77 -1.20
N ARG A 34 -12.78 9.04 -1.44
CA ARG A 34 -12.86 10.08 -0.41
C ARG A 34 -14.16 10.86 -0.55
N ASN A 35 -14.78 11.20 0.58
CA ASN A 35 -15.93 12.08 0.58
C ASN A 35 -15.43 13.54 0.46
N ALA A 36 -15.79 14.20 -0.64
CA ALA A 36 -15.38 15.57 -0.94
C ALA A 36 -15.81 16.58 0.14
N ALA A 37 -16.98 16.38 0.74
CA ALA A 37 -17.55 17.28 1.77
C ALA A 37 -16.89 17.10 3.15
N MET A 38 -16.21 15.98 3.38
CA MET A 38 -15.51 15.69 4.65
C MET A 38 -14.04 16.14 4.63
N ILE A 39 -13.58 16.71 3.52
CA ILE A 39 -12.23 17.25 3.41
C ILE A 39 -12.18 18.60 4.12
N SER A 40 -11.40 18.67 5.20
CA SER A 40 -11.14 19.93 5.88
C SER A 40 -10.32 20.88 5.00
N ASN A 41 -10.64 22.17 5.09
CA ASN A 41 -9.86 23.22 4.42
C ASN A 41 -8.49 23.48 5.08
N GLU A 42 -8.27 22.92 6.26
CA GLU A 42 -7.04 23.07 7.03
C GLU A 42 -6.26 21.75 7.07
N GLY A 43 -4.93 21.84 7.15
CA GLY A 43 -4.04 20.68 7.24
C GLY A 43 -3.41 20.25 5.92
N SER A 44 -2.62 19.17 6.02
CA SER A 44 -1.90 18.55 4.90
C SER A 44 -2.82 17.67 4.07
N LEU A 45 -2.70 17.75 2.75
CA LEU A 45 -3.46 16.91 1.83
C LEU A 45 -2.95 15.45 1.87
N GLU A 46 -3.86 14.51 1.64
CA GLU A 46 -3.49 13.11 1.47
C GLU A 46 -2.63 12.95 0.21
N LYS A 47 -1.46 12.33 0.37
CA LYS A 47 -0.54 12.12 -0.75
C LYS A 47 -1.15 11.19 -1.79
N CYS A 48 -1.14 11.64 -3.03
CA CYS A 48 -1.61 10.90 -4.19
C CYS A 48 -0.90 11.38 -5.45
N GLU A 49 -1.04 10.59 -6.50
CA GLU A 49 -0.40 10.84 -7.79
C GLU A 49 -1.38 11.47 -8.79
N GLY A 50 -2.69 11.33 -8.55
CA GLY A 50 -3.72 11.98 -9.34
C GLY A 50 -5.07 11.99 -8.62
N VAL A 51 -5.97 12.86 -9.08
CA VAL A 51 -7.31 13.06 -8.48
C VAL A 51 -8.41 13.00 -9.53
N ALA A 52 -9.58 12.49 -9.15
CA ALA A 52 -10.75 12.34 -10.03
C ALA A 52 -12.07 12.52 -9.26
N GLY A 53 -13.18 12.65 -10.00
CA GLY A 53 -14.52 12.81 -9.45
C GLY A 53 -14.80 14.26 -8.99
N LEU A 54 -15.47 14.40 -7.84
CA LEU A 54 -15.82 15.68 -7.23
C LEU A 54 -14.65 16.30 -6.46
N VAL A 55 -13.58 16.59 -7.19
CA VAL A 55 -12.29 17.03 -6.63
C VAL A 55 -12.43 18.37 -5.90
N PRO A 56 -12.09 18.45 -4.60
CA PRO A 56 -12.00 19.73 -3.89
C PRO A 56 -10.88 20.60 -4.47
N GLN A 57 -11.09 21.92 -4.51
CA GLN A 57 -10.17 22.86 -5.15
C GLN A 57 -8.71 22.72 -4.67
N ARG A 58 -8.49 22.54 -3.35
CA ARG A 58 -7.12 22.37 -2.80
C ARG A 58 -6.38 21.16 -3.39
N TYR A 59 -7.10 20.08 -3.71
CA TYR A 59 -6.51 18.91 -4.36
C TYR A 59 -6.27 19.17 -5.84
N ALA A 60 -7.18 19.86 -6.53
CA ALA A 60 -7.00 20.25 -7.93
C ALA A 60 -5.80 21.21 -8.12
N ASP A 61 -5.53 22.09 -7.14
CA ASP A 61 -4.39 23.01 -7.18
C ASP A 61 -3.04 22.30 -6.92
N ALA A 62 -3.06 21.17 -6.21
CA ALA A 62 -1.85 20.50 -5.73
C ALA A 62 -1.47 19.25 -6.52
N TYR A 63 -2.42 18.61 -7.20
CA TYR A 63 -2.24 17.32 -7.86
C TYR A 63 -2.81 17.35 -9.29
N PRO A 64 -2.18 16.61 -10.22
CA PRO A 64 -2.70 16.49 -11.57
C PRO A 64 -4.00 15.66 -11.60
N THR A 65 -4.67 15.66 -12.75
CA THR A 65 -5.82 14.78 -12.96
C THR A 65 -5.39 13.31 -12.92
N ALA A 66 -6.32 12.41 -12.62
CA ALA A 66 -6.04 10.98 -12.65
C ALA A 66 -5.59 10.52 -14.05
N GLU A 67 -6.17 11.08 -15.11
CA GLU A 67 -5.82 10.75 -16.49
C GLU A 67 -4.38 11.12 -16.81
N ASP A 68 -3.94 12.33 -16.43
CA ASP A 68 -2.55 12.77 -16.62
C ASP A 68 -1.58 11.86 -15.86
N ALA A 69 -1.89 11.55 -14.59
CA ALA A 69 -1.05 10.69 -13.75
C ALA A 69 -0.91 9.27 -14.31
N ILE A 70 -1.98 8.72 -14.89
CA ILE A 70 -1.98 7.40 -15.54
C ILE A 70 -1.18 7.47 -16.85
N ALA A 71 -1.38 8.50 -17.66
CA ALA A 71 -0.66 8.69 -18.92
C ALA A 71 0.86 8.78 -18.72
N ASP A 72 1.31 9.54 -17.71
CA ASP A 72 2.71 9.63 -17.31
C ASP A 72 3.26 8.26 -16.87
N PHE A 73 2.50 7.55 -16.03
CA PHE A 73 2.89 6.21 -15.57
C PHE A 73 3.01 5.21 -16.73
N GLU A 74 2.05 5.20 -17.65
CA GLU A 74 2.09 4.31 -18.80
C GLU A 74 3.26 4.62 -19.72
N THR A 75 3.55 5.91 -19.95
CA THR A 75 4.67 6.36 -20.76
C THR A 75 5.99 5.90 -20.16
N GLU A 76 6.19 6.10 -18.86
CA GLU A 76 7.40 5.64 -18.15
C GLU A 76 7.52 4.11 -18.17
N ARG A 77 6.40 3.39 -17.95
CA ARG A 77 6.35 1.93 -17.98
C ARG A 77 6.69 1.38 -19.37
N LYS A 78 6.15 1.98 -20.43
CA LYS A 78 6.47 1.63 -21.84
C LYS A 78 7.94 1.92 -22.12
N ALA A 79 8.43 3.12 -21.81
CA ALA A 79 9.83 3.50 -22.02
C ALA A 79 10.81 2.54 -21.34
N ARG A 80 10.48 2.08 -20.11
CA ARG A 80 11.30 1.10 -19.39
C ARG A 80 11.26 -0.29 -20.00
N LEU A 81 10.13 -0.69 -20.57
CA LEU A 81 9.99 -1.99 -21.25
C LEU A 81 10.71 -2.00 -22.60
N LEU A 82 10.74 -0.87 -23.31
CA LEU A 82 11.48 -0.72 -24.56
C LEU A 82 12.99 -0.54 -24.35
N LYS A 83 13.43 -0.08 -23.18
CA LYS A 83 14.87 -0.02 -22.85
C LYS A 83 15.38 -1.47 -22.78
N PRO A 84 16.26 -1.91 -23.71
CA PRO A 84 16.84 -3.24 -23.60
C PRO A 84 17.52 -3.31 -22.24
N GLN A 85 17.10 -4.26 -21.41
CA GLN A 85 17.88 -4.70 -20.26
C GLN A 85 19.09 -5.46 -20.83
N GLY A 86 20.00 -4.71 -21.45
CA GLY A 86 21.31 -5.19 -21.81
C GLY A 86 22.13 -5.25 -20.53
N ASP A 87 22.65 -6.45 -20.26
CA ASP A 87 23.78 -6.75 -19.39
C ASP A 87 23.58 -6.48 -17.88
N GLU A 88 22.97 -7.45 -17.19
CA GLU A 88 23.40 -7.74 -15.82
C GLU A 88 23.90 -9.18 -15.75
N ALA A 89 25.20 -9.29 -16.00
CA ALA A 89 26.16 -10.27 -15.58
C ALA A 89 25.63 -11.52 -14.86
N ALA A 90 25.99 -12.67 -15.43
CA ALA A 90 26.10 -13.93 -14.70
C ALA A 90 26.72 -13.71 -13.33
N GLN A 91 25.94 -13.87 -12.26
CA GLN A 91 26.48 -13.96 -10.91
C GLN A 91 27.46 -15.15 -10.89
N PRO A 92 28.75 -14.98 -10.54
CA PRO A 92 29.58 -16.13 -10.25
C PRO A 92 28.98 -16.81 -9.01
N LYS A 93 28.47 -18.03 -9.19
CA LYS A 93 28.10 -18.92 -8.09
C LYS A 93 29.32 -19.06 -7.19
N ALA A 94 29.32 -18.38 -6.05
CA ALA A 94 30.25 -18.66 -4.98
C ALA A 94 30.00 -20.10 -4.52
N THR A 95 30.91 -20.99 -4.85
CA THR A 95 31.01 -22.35 -4.31
C THR A 95 31.09 -22.26 -2.78
N PRO A 96 30.17 -22.89 -2.01
CA PRO A 96 30.42 -23.12 -0.60
C PRO A 96 31.48 -24.21 -0.46
N ALA A 97 32.67 -23.84 0.01
CA ALA A 97 33.65 -24.79 0.51
C ALA A 97 33.15 -25.39 1.84
N PRO A 98 33.30 -26.71 2.06
CA PRO A 98 32.86 -27.37 3.29
C PRO A 98 33.90 -27.20 4.39
N THR A 99 33.50 -26.75 5.57
CA THR A 99 34.37 -26.76 6.76
C THR A 99 33.66 -27.51 7.89
N PRO A 100 34.36 -28.42 8.59
CA PRO A 100 33.74 -29.54 9.31
C PRO A 100 33.26 -29.17 10.71
N ALA A 101 32.30 -29.97 11.17
CA ALA A 101 31.69 -29.93 12.50
C ALA A 101 32.72 -30.08 13.64
N LYS A 102 32.46 -29.38 14.75
CA LYS A 102 32.94 -29.75 16.10
C LYS A 102 31.76 -29.73 17.09
N PRO A 103 31.83 -30.54 18.16
CA PRO A 103 30.67 -31.09 18.86
C PRO A 103 30.07 -30.13 19.88
N ALA A 104 28.75 -30.25 20.06
CA ALA A 104 28.00 -29.62 21.12
C ALA A 104 28.25 -30.32 22.47
N THR A 105 28.65 -29.55 23.47
CA THR A 105 28.61 -29.95 24.88
C THR A 105 27.51 -29.11 25.55
N ALA A 106 26.39 -29.75 25.89
CA ALA A 106 25.41 -29.26 26.87
C ALA A 106 25.97 -29.52 28.30
N PRO A 107 25.38 -29.03 29.43
CA PRO A 107 24.04 -28.44 29.58
C PRO A 107 23.99 -27.17 30.46
N ALA A 108 23.04 -26.27 30.19
CA ALA A 108 22.66 -25.21 31.12
C ALA A 108 21.24 -25.46 31.65
N THR A 109 21.13 -25.31 32.97
CA THR A 109 20.01 -25.51 33.90
C THR A 109 18.68 -24.84 33.50
N PRO A 110 17.52 -25.44 33.84
CA PRO A 110 16.22 -24.78 33.67
C PRO A 110 15.96 -23.77 34.81
N LYS A 111 15.66 -22.52 34.43
CA LYS A 111 15.15 -21.48 35.34
C LYS A 111 13.61 -21.48 35.29
N PRO A 112 12.90 -21.48 36.43
CA PRO A 112 11.44 -21.49 36.45
C PRO A 112 10.81 -20.09 36.37
N ALA A 113 9.53 -20.10 35.96
CA ALA A 113 8.44 -19.15 36.18
C ALA A 113 8.32 -17.91 35.26
N ALA A 114 7.33 -17.97 34.36
CA ALA A 114 6.55 -16.80 33.94
C ALA A 114 5.04 -17.13 34.06
N LYS A 115 4.29 -16.12 34.51
CA LYS A 115 2.93 -16.13 35.07
C LYS A 115 1.84 -16.43 34.02
N PRO A 116 0.63 -16.88 34.44
CA PRO A 116 -0.43 -17.29 33.53
C PRO A 116 -1.03 -16.15 32.70
N ALA A 117 -1.46 -16.52 31.50
CA ALA A 117 -2.18 -15.70 30.54
C ALA A 117 -3.48 -15.12 31.13
N VAL A 118 -3.70 -13.82 30.90
CA VAL A 118 -5.00 -13.20 31.09
C VAL A 118 -5.93 -13.74 30.00
N ALA A 119 -6.89 -14.58 30.40
CA ALA A 119 -8.00 -14.98 29.57
C ALA A 119 -8.99 -13.80 29.43
N TRP A 120 -9.23 -13.40 28.19
CA TRP A 120 -10.26 -12.45 27.79
C TRP A 120 -11.65 -13.01 28.15
N GLN A 121 -12.46 -12.24 28.89
CA GLN A 121 -13.84 -12.56 29.24
C GLN A 121 -14.77 -11.65 28.44
N PRO A 122 -15.69 -12.17 27.59
CA PRO A 122 -16.75 -11.36 27.04
C PRO A 122 -17.86 -11.16 28.09
N ASN A 123 -18.15 -9.87 28.32
CA ASN A 123 -19.31 -9.26 28.97
C ASN A 123 -20.45 -10.19 29.46
N GLY A 124 -20.78 -10.05 30.75
CA GLY A 124 -21.93 -10.69 31.38
C GLY A 124 -23.29 -10.14 30.89
N PRO A 125 -24.38 -10.92 31.04
CA PRO A 125 -25.71 -10.47 30.68
C PRO A 125 -26.26 -9.45 31.68
N THR A 126 -26.76 -8.37 31.11
CA THR A 126 -27.62 -7.35 31.70
C THR A 126 -28.88 -7.96 32.30
N GLY A 127 -29.17 -7.62 33.57
CA GLY A 127 -30.51 -7.46 34.15
C GLY A 127 -31.47 -8.64 34.15
N GLN A 128 -31.90 -9.04 35.36
CA GLN A 128 -33.29 -8.91 35.86
C GLN A 128 -33.33 -9.19 37.36
#